data_AF-A0A4R8W895-F1
#
_entry.id   AF-A0A4R8W895-F1
#
_cell.length_a   1.000
_cell.length_b   1.000
_cell.length_c   1.000
_cell.angle_alpha   90.00
_cell.angle_beta   90.00
_cell.angle_gamma   90.00
#
_symmetry.space_group_name_H-M   'P 1'
#
loop_
_entity.id
_entity.type
_entity.pdbx_description
1 polymer ?
#
loop_
_entity_poly.entity_id
_entity_poly.type
_entity_poly.pdbx_seq_one_letter_code
_entity_poly.pdbx_strand_id
1 'polypeptide(L)' 'MTHPRLPRNTRTKSVRLGYAIEEADKLELERIAAKGGVSAAVFVELMVRNLPLTAEGLPEWMPTTSNEELPINPD' A
#
# COMPACT_ATOMS: atom_id res chain seq x y z
N MET A 1 -14.88 20.50 6.34
CA MET A 1 -13.54 21.11 6.19
C MET A 1 -12.92 20.55 4.93
N THR A 2 -12.42 21.39 4.03
CA THR A 2 -11.93 20.98 2.70
C THR A 2 -10.53 20.40 2.82
N HIS A 3 -10.33 19.12 2.50
CA HIS A 3 -9.01 18.52 2.49
C HIS A 3 -8.13 19.15 1.41
N PRO A 4 -6.83 19.41 1.67
CA PRO A 4 -5.87 19.79 0.66
C PRO A 4 -5.96 18.88 -0.56
N ARG A 5 -6.38 19.43 -1.70
CA ARG A 5 -6.37 18.73 -2.97
C ARG A 5 -4.98 18.93 -3.57
N LEU A 6 -4.42 17.88 -4.16
CA LEU A 6 -3.21 18.03 -4.96
C LEU A 6 -3.42 19.16 -5.98
N PRO A 7 -2.44 20.05 -6.20
CA PRO A 7 -2.61 21.16 -7.13
C PRO A 7 -3.01 20.63 -8.51
N ARG A 8 -3.95 21.32 -9.18
CA ARG A 8 -4.43 20.91 -10.51
C ARG A 8 -3.23 20.80 -11.47
N ASN A 9 -3.28 19.84 -12.40
CA ASN A 9 -2.21 19.59 -13.39
C ASN A 9 -0.84 19.10 -12.86
N THR A 10 -0.73 18.70 -11.59
CA THR A 10 0.51 18.08 -11.06
C THR A 10 0.63 16.58 -11.36
N ARG A 11 -0.48 15.94 -11.76
CA ARG A 11 -0.49 14.52 -12.13
C ARG A 11 -0.14 14.36 -13.62
N THR A 12 1.00 13.73 -13.90
CA THR A 12 1.47 13.50 -15.28
C THR A 12 0.73 12.36 -15.98
N LYS A 13 0.52 11.22 -15.30
CA LYS A 13 -0.14 10.02 -15.85
C LYS A 13 -0.89 9.26 -14.75
N SER A 14 -2.02 9.81 -14.28
CA SER A 14 -2.80 9.13 -13.23
C SER A 14 -3.61 7.95 -13.78
N VAL A 15 -3.52 6.81 -13.13
CA VAL A 15 -4.36 5.61 -13.37
C VAL A 15 -5.26 5.36 -12.16
N ARG A 16 -6.40 4.69 -12.36
CA ARG A 16 -7.31 4.30 -11.26
C ARG A 16 -6.83 2.99 -10.65
N LEU A 17 -6.84 2.94 -9.32
CA LEU A 17 -6.60 1.70 -8.55
C LEU A 17 -7.94 0.99 -8.37
N GLY A 18 -8.06 -0.28 -8.80
CA GLY A 18 -9.32 -1.02 -8.90
C GLY A 18 -9.34 -2.31 -8.10
N TYR A 19 -8.85 -2.30 -6.86
CA TYR A 19 -8.81 -3.49 -6.01
C TYR A 19 -10.12 -3.74 -5.28
N ALA A 20 -10.44 -5.02 -5.07
CA ALA A 20 -11.37 -5.43 -4.04
C ALA A 20 -10.59 -5.54 -2.72
N ILE A 21 -11.07 -4.86 -1.69
CA ILE A 21 -10.54 -4.90 -0.32
C ILE A 21 -11.72 -4.93 0.65
N GLU A 22 -11.46 -5.34 1.89
CA GLU A 22 -12.47 -5.30 2.95
C GLU A 22 -12.92 -3.86 3.24
N GLU A 23 -14.20 -3.68 3.52
CA GLU A 23 -14.78 -2.35 3.78
C GLU A 23 -14.13 -1.69 5.01
N ALA A 24 -13.89 -2.47 6.06
CA ALA A 24 -13.26 -1.99 7.28
C ALA A 24 -11.88 -1.39 7.02
N ASP A 25 -11.07 -2.05 6.19
CA ASP A 25 -9.72 -1.59 5.83
C ASP A 25 -9.78 -0.34 4.95
N LYS A 26 -10.74 -0.26 4.02
CA LYS A 26 -10.98 0.94 3.23
C LYS A 26 -11.31 2.15 4.13
N LEU A 27 -12.23 1.98 5.07
CA LEU A 27 -12.63 3.04 5.99
C LEU A 27 -11.47 3.48 6.87
N GLU A 28 -10.66 2.54 7.34
CA GLU A 28 -9.48 2.83 8.14
C GLU A 28 -8.43 3.61 7.34
N LEU A 29 -8.17 3.20 6.10
CA LEU A 29 -7.29 3.92 5.18
C LEU A 29 -7.75 5.37 4.95
N GLU A 30 -9.05 5.56 4.69
CA GLU A 30 -9.64 6.90 4.50
C GLU A 30 -9.52 7.76 5.75
N ARG A 31 -9.73 7.17 6.93
CA ARG A 31 -9.58 7.85 8.23
C ARG A 31 -8.15 8.32 8.48
N ILE A 32 -7.15 7.47 8.18
CA ILE A 32 -5.73 7.82 8.35
C ILE A 32 -5.33 8.91 7.35
N ALA A 33 -5.73 8.77 6.07
CA ALA A 33 -5.47 9.77 5.04
C ALA A 33 -6.04 11.15 5.43
N ALA A 34 -7.27 11.17 5.96
CA ALA A 34 -7.93 12.39 6.42
C ALA A 34 -7.15 13.08 7.56
N LYS A 35 -6.63 12.32 8.53
CA LYS A 35 -5.75 12.85 9.58
C LYS A 35 -4.45 13.44 9.04
N GLY A 36 -3.90 12.83 8.00
CA GLY A 36 -2.75 13.34 7.26
C GLY A 36 -3.04 14.51 6.33
N GLY A 37 -4.30 14.95 6.22
CA GLY A 37 -4.69 16.06 5.34
C GLY A 37 -4.56 15.73 3.85
N VAL A 38 -4.57 14.46 3.47
CA VAL A 38 -4.43 14.02 2.07
C VAL A 38 -5.61 13.14 1.66
N SER A 39 -5.81 12.97 0.35
CA SER A 39 -6.80 12.00 -0.15
C SER A 39 -6.29 10.57 0.01
N ALA A 40 -7.20 9.60 0.06
CA ALA A 40 -6.87 8.18 0.10
C ALA A 40 -5.90 7.75 -1.01
N ALA A 41 -6.11 8.25 -2.24
CA ALA A 41 -5.21 7.95 -3.36
C ALA A 41 -3.80 8.50 -3.15
N VAL A 42 -3.66 9.72 -2.61
CA VAL A 42 -2.35 10.31 -2.29
C VAL A 42 -1.69 9.55 -1.15
N PHE A 43 -2.47 9.14 -0.14
CA PHE A 43 -1.97 8.33 0.96
C PHE A 43 -1.40 7.00 0.47
N VAL A 44 -2.09 6.29 -0.44
CA VAL A 44 -1.57 5.07 -1.06
C VAL A 44 -0.28 5.33 -1.84
N GLU A 45 -0.20 6.41 -2.62
CA GLU A 45 1.05 6.79 -3.30
C GLU A 45 2.21 7.02 -2.30
N LEU A 46 1.94 7.65 -1.15
CA LEU A 46 2.93 7.87 -0.11
C LEU A 46 3.33 6.57 0.60
N MET A 47 2.38 5.67 0.87
CA MET A 47 2.67 4.35 1.44
C MET A 47 3.61 3.56 0.54
N VAL A 48 3.33 3.48 -0.76
CA VAL A 48 4.18 2.74 -1.71
C VAL A 48 5.59 3.34 -1.80
N ARG A 49 5.72 4.67 -1.77
CA ARG A 49 7.04 5.36 -1.83
C ARG A 49 7.88 5.19 -0.57
N ASN A 50 7.27 4.90 0.57
CA ASN A 50 7.94 4.83 1.87
C ASN A 50 7.84 3.45 2.52
N LEU A 51 7.44 2.42 1.76
CA LEU A 51 7.34 1.07 2.27
C LEU A 51 8.75 0.56 2.57
N PRO A 52 9.07 0.13 3.80
CA PRO A 52 10.35 -0.50 4.07
C PRO A 52 10.38 -1.86 3.36
N LEU A 53 11.45 -2.08 2.57
CA LEU A 53 11.61 -3.27 1.75
C LEU A 53 12.85 -4.06 2.17
N THR A 54 12.78 -5.38 2.06
CA THR A 54 13.93 -6.28 2.14
C THR A 54 14.86 -6.13 0.94
N ALA A 55 16.01 -6.83 0.94
CA ALA A 55 16.94 -6.84 -0.18
C ALA A 55 16.30 -7.37 -1.48
N GLU A 56 15.29 -8.22 -1.36
CA GLU A 56 14.53 -8.83 -2.45
C GLU A 56 13.39 -7.92 -2.96
N GLY A 57 13.22 -6.73 -2.35
CA GLY A 57 12.17 -5.78 -2.72
C GLY A 57 10.78 -6.14 -2.18
N LEU A 58 10.68 -7.02 -1.18
CA LEU A 58 9.43 -7.35 -0.51
C LEU A 58 9.21 -6.47 0.72
N PRO A 59 7.97 -6.13 1.07
CA PRO A 59 7.70 -5.45 2.34
C PRO A 59 8.16 -6.30 3.53
N GLU A 60 8.78 -5.69 4.55
CA GLU A 60 9.32 -6.43 5.72
C GLU A 60 8.27 -7.26 6.48
N TRP A 61 7.01 -6.85 6.42
CA TRP A 61 5.88 -7.54 7.06
C TRP A 61 5.23 -8.59 6.16
N MET A 62 5.60 -8.64 4.88
CA MET A 62 5.05 -9.61 3.95
C MET A 62 5.71 -10.97 4.22
N PRO A 63 4.93 -12.05 4.41
CA PRO A 63 5.51 -13.37 4.61
C PRO A 63 6.43 -13.70 3.45
N THR A 64 7.72 -13.91 3.73
CA THR A 64 8.60 -14.50 2.74
C THR A 64 8.13 -15.94 2.59
N THR A 65 7.70 -16.31 1.39
CA THR A 65 7.55 -17.72 1.04
C THR A 65 8.96 -18.28 1.01
N SER A 66 9.47 -18.66 2.19
CA SER A 66 10.66 -19.47 2.29
C SER A 66 10.32 -20.74 1.50
N ASN A 67 10.90 -20.88 0.31
CA ASN A 67 11.09 -22.18 -0.31
C ASN A 67 12.15 -22.93 0.53
N GLU A 68 11.94 -23.04 1.84
CA GLU A 68 12.50 -24.11 2.63
C GLU A 68 11.91 -25.36 2.01
N GLU A 69 12.70 -25.98 1.15
CA GLU A 69 12.50 -27.33 0.68
C GLU A 69 12.02 -28.15 1.89
N LEU A 70 10.77 -28.62 1.84
CA LEU A 70 10.29 -29.59 2.81
C LEU A 70 11.33 -30.71 2.83
N PRO A 71 11.94 -31.06 3.97
CA PRO A 71 12.87 -32.16 4.01
C PRO A 71 12.10 -33.40 3.57
N ILE A 72 12.43 -33.90 2.37
CA ILE A 72 11.95 -35.18 1.91
C ILE A 72 12.67 -36.18 2.80
N ASN A 73 12.03 -36.65 3.86
CA ASN A 73 12.50 -37.85 4.55
C ASN A 73 12.17 -39.03 3.63
N PRO A 74 13.18 -39.74 3.08
CA PRO A 74 12.93 -41.00 2.43
C PRO A 74 12.75 -42.05 3.55
N ASP A 75 11.53 -42.53 3.72
CA ASP A 75 11.26 -43.83 4.36
C ASP A 75 11.57 -44.98 3.37
#